data_AF-A0A7R8H833-F1
#
_entry.id   AF-A0A7R8H833-F1
#
_cell.length_a   1.000
_cell.length_b   1.000
_cell.length_c   1.000
_cell.angle_alpha   90.00
_cell.angle_beta   90.00
_cell.angle_gamma   90.00
#
_symmetry.space_group_name_H-M   'P 1'
#
loop_
_entity.id
_entity.type
_entity.pdbx_description
1 polymer ?
#
loop_
_entity_poly.entity_id
_entity_poly.type
_entity_poly.pdbx_seq_one_letter_code
_entity_poly.pdbx_strand_id
1 'polypeptide(L)'
;MNYSKESKSSGCNHSWQKDQRKLLYSIRHSYGLEGNKINYSAHSCSSIQKNSYKGPNEQLICPFTNQGNGFAHPDIEDLVQSRQPSKACERYFAHLKQSHVQTTLLKPSDYFFSSFNIEKES
;
A
#
# COMPACT_ATOMS: atom_id res chain seq x y z
N MET A 1 18.43 23.28 -1.78
CA MET A 1 17.08 22.90 -2.23
C MET A 1 16.09 23.39 -1.18
N ASN A 2 15.30 24.42 -1.51
CA ASN A 2 14.34 25.02 -0.60
C ASN A 2 12.96 24.42 -0.89
N TYR A 3 12.45 23.57 0.01
CA TYR A 3 11.07 23.08 -0.10
C TYR A 3 10.09 24.15 0.37
N SER A 4 9.05 24.37 -0.44
CA SER A 4 8.18 25.55 -0.44
C SER A 4 7.15 25.61 0.69
N LYS A 5 6.58 26.81 0.83
CA LYS A 5 5.82 27.41 1.95
C LYS A 5 4.58 26.67 2.46
N GLU A 6 4.31 26.94 3.74
CA GLU A 6 3.16 26.58 4.58
C GLU A 6 1.79 26.66 3.86
N SER A 7 1.01 25.58 3.94
CA SER A 7 -0.40 25.53 3.57
C SER A 7 -1.28 25.32 4.81
N LYS A 8 -2.33 26.13 4.93
CA LYS A 8 -3.20 26.28 6.11
C LYS A 8 -3.96 25.02 6.54
N SER A 9 -4.06 24.88 7.87
CA SER A 9 -5.09 24.22 8.69
C SER A 9 -5.53 22.79 8.36
N SER A 10 -4.62 21.85 8.60
CA SER A 10 -5.00 20.63 9.32
C SER A 10 -4.34 20.72 10.70
N GLY A 11 -4.99 20.25 11.77
CA GLY A 11 -4.50 20.31 13.14
C GLY A 11 -3.30 19.39 13.41
N CYS A 12 -2.29 19.40 12.55
CA CYS A 12 -1.08 18.62 12.70
C CYS A 12 -0.11 19.40 13.60
N ASN A 13 0.16 18.87 14.79
CA ASN A 13 1.16 19.39 15.74
C ASN A 13 2.62 19.13 15.33
N HIS A 14 2.88 18.75 14.07
CA HIS A 14 4.21 18.41 13.58
C HIS A 14 4.73 19.48 12.62
N SER A 15 6.01 19.84 12.76
CA SER A 15 6.72 20.71 11.83
C SER A 15 7.77 19.90 11.08
N TRP A 16 7.61 19.82 9.77
CA TRP A 16 8.56 19.14 8.88
C TRP A 16 9.97 19.71 9.00
N GLN A 17 10.09 21.01 9.24
CA GLN A 17 11.37 21.69 9.47
C GLN A 17 11.98 21.29 10.83
N LYS A 18 11.17 21.22 11.89
CA LYS A 18 11.64 20.84 13.23
C LYS A 18 12.06 19.37 13.31
N ASP A 19 11.31 18.47 12.65
CA ASP A 19 11.55 17.03 12.69
C ASP A 19 12.32 16.49 11.47
N GLN A 20 12.83 17.38 10.60
CA GLN A 20 13.54 17.03 9.37
C GLN A 20 14.64 15.97 9.59
N ARG A 21 15.43 16.12 10.66
CA ARG A 21 16.53 15.20 10.96
C ARG A 21 16.03 13.78 11.26
N LYS A 22 14.94 13.66 12.02
CA LYS A 22 14.35 12.35 12.38
C LYS A 22 13.76 11.68 11.15
N LEU A 23 13.05 12.45 10.31
CA LEU A 23 12.46 11.95 9.07
C LEU A 23 13.53 11.48 8.09
N LEU A 24 14.59 12.27 7.89
CA LEU A 24 15.70 11.90 7.01
C LEU A 24 16.39 10.63 7.49
N TYR A 25 16.66 10.52 8.79
CA TYR A 25 17.19 9.30 9.39
C TYR A 25 16.27 8.10 9.14
N SER A 26 14.96 8.25 9.39
CA SER A 26 13.97 7.18 9.19
C SER A 26 13.90 6.69 7.73
N ILE A 27 13.91 7.62 6.77
CA ILE A 27 13.95 7.28 5.34
C ILE A 27 15.24 6.51 5.05
N ARG A 28 16.40 7.07 5.39
CA ARG A 28 17.70 6.44 5.11
C ARG A 28 17.82 5.07 5.77
N HIS A 29 17.33 4.91 7.00
CA HIS A 29 17.28 3.63 7.68
C HIS A 29 16.40 2.60 6.97
N SER A 30 15.22 3.01 6.48
CA SER A 30 14.32 2.14 5.70
C SER A 30 14.94 1.65 4.40
N TYR A 31 15.86 2.43 3.81
CA TYR A 31 16.67 2.03 2.65
C TYR A 31 17.98 1.30 3.02
N GLY A 32 18.20 0.96 4.30
CA GLY A 32 19.41 0.27 4.75
C GLY A 32 20.68 1.13 4.73
N LEU A 33 20.55 2.47 4.75
CA LEU A 33 21.68 3.41 4.71
C LEU A 33 22.10 3.91 6.09
N GLU A 34 21.37 3.55 7.15
CA GLU A 34 21.63 3.94 8.54
C GLU A 34 21.46 2.75 9.50
N GLY A 35 22.10 2.81 10.67
CA GLY A 35 22.04 1.76 11.69
C GLY A 35 22.61 0.42 11.21
N ASN A 36 21.88 -0.68 11.45
CA ASN A 36 22.28 -2.04 11.08
C ASN A 36 22.27 -2.32 9.55
N LYS A 37 21.90 -1.33 8.73
CA LYS A 37 21.90 -1.42 7.25
C LYS A 37 21.13 -2.61 6.70
N ILE A 38 19.98 -2.90 7.31
CA ILE A 38 19.08 -3.98 6.90
C ILE A 38 18.44 -3.63 5.56
N ASN A 39 18.39 -4.58 4.64
CA ASN A 39 17.63 -4.46 3.41
C ASN A 39 16.14 -4.75 3.68
N TYR A 40 15.37 -3.72 4.02
CA TYR A 40 13.94 -3.85 4.31
C TYR A 40 13.14 -4.13 3.03
N SER A 41 12.56 -5.32 2.94
CA SER A 41 11.66 -5.65 1.84
C SER A 41 10.28 -5.00 2.03
N ALA A 42 9.66 -4.56 0.94
CA ALA A 42 8.26 -4.14 0.95
C ALA A 42 7.33 -5.22 1.51
N HIS A 43 6.27 -4.80 2.20
CA HIS A 43 5.33 -5.72 2.83
C HIS A 43 4.59 -6.59 1.82
N SER A 44 4.34 -7.85 2.19
CA SER A 44 3.43 -8.74 1.45
C SER A 44 1.98 -8.47 1.79
N CYS A 45 1.07 -8.86 0.88
CA CYS A 45 -0.38 -8.81 1.11
C CYS A 45 -0.75 -9.53 2.42
N SER A 46 -0.17 -10.71 2.67
CA SER A 46 -0.39 -11.45 3.93
C SER A 46 0.08 -10.66 5.16
N SER A 47 1.23 -9.98 5.08
CA SER A 47 1.74 -9.14 6.16
C SER A 47 0.82 -7.95 6.43
N ILE A 48 0.35 -7.27 5.39
CA ILE A 48 -0.57 -6.12 5.51
C ILE A 48 -1.91 -6.57 6.10
N GLN A 49 -2.48 -7.66 5.60
CA GLN A 49 -3.76 -8.21 6.07
C GLN A 49 -3.68 -8.63 7.56
N LYS A 50 -2.56 -9.21 8.00
CA LYS A 50 -2.36 -9.58 9.41
C LYS A 50 -2.12 -8.37 10.32
N ASN A 51 -1.49 -7.33 9.79
CA ASN A 51 -1.05 -6.15 10.55
C ASN A 51 -1.93 -4.92 10.29
N SER A 52 -3.17 -5.08 9.82
CA SER A 52 -4.01 -3.97 9.37
C SER A 52 -4.43 -2.99 10.49
N TYR A 53 -4.15 -3.32 11.75
CA TYR A 53 -4.48 -2.49 12.90
C TYR A 53 -3.26 -2.32 13.81
N LYS A 54 -2.48 -1.25 13.61
CA LYS A 54 -1.37 -0.89 14.52
C LYS A 54 -1.62 0.35 15.37
N GLY A 55 -2.78 0.99 15.24
CA GLY A 55 -3.24 2.08 16.10
C GLY A 55 -3.85 3.24 15.31
N PRO A 56 -4.31 4.31 15.99
CA PRO A 56 -5.01 5.43 15.38
C PRO A 56 -4.20 6.22 14.34
N ASN A 57 -2.87 6.09 14.33
CA ASN A 57 -1.96 6.85 13.45
C ASN A 57 -1.13 5.98 12.49
N GLU A 58 -1.28 4.65 12.52
CA GLU A 58 -0.56 3.72 11.64
C GLU A 58 -1.55 2.75 11.01
N GLN A 59 -2.09 3.12 9.85
CA GLN A 59 -3.07 2.35 9.11
C GLN A 59 -2.45 1.86 7.80
N LEU A 60 -1.94 0.62 7.81
CA LEU A 60 -1.69 -0.13 6.58
C LEU A 60 -2.91 -1.00 6.32
N ILE A 61 -3.84 -0.56 5.48
CA ILE A 61 -5.12 -1.25 5.29
C ILE A 61 -5.13 -1.97 3.95
N CYS A 62 -5.56 -3.24 3.94
CA CYS A 62 -5.94 -3.92 2.70
C CYS A 62 -7.40 -3.57 2.36
N PRO A 63 -7.68 -2.97 1.18
CA PRO A 63 -9.02 -2.51 0.83
C PRO A 63 -10.09 -3.61 0.77
N PHE A 64 -9.68 -4.85 0.50
CA PHE A 64 -10.57 -6.00 0.33
C PHE A 64 -10.81 -6.81 1.61
N THR A 65 -10.47 -6.23 2.77
CA THR A 65 -10.79 -6.80 4.08
C THR A 65 -12.04 -6.15 4.65
N ASN A 66 -12.74 -6.81 5.59
CA ASN A 66 -13.96 -6.28 6.21
C ASN A 66 -13.77 -4.94 6.98
N GLN A 67 -12.52 -4.49 7.16
CA GLN A 67 -12.17 -3.19 7.77
C GLN A 67 -11.80 -2.12 6.73
N GLY A 68 -11.70 -2.49 5.45
CA GLY A 68 -11.48 -1.56 4.35
C GLY A 68 -12.79 -0.91 3.97
N ASN A 69 -13.01 0.32 4.43
CA ASN A 69 -14.23 1.11 4.17
C ASN A 69 -14.33 1.61 2.71
N GLY A 70 -14.13 0.79 1.68
CA GLY A 70 -13.84 1.36 0.35
C GLY A 70 -14.35 0.68 -0.91
N PHE A 71 -14.48 -0.65 -1.00
CA PHE A 71 -14.68 -1.27 -2.32
C PHE A 71 -15.64 -2.45 -2.26
N ALA A 72 -16.94 -2.15 -2.29
CA ALA A 72 -17.98 -3.13 -2.62
C ALA A 72 -18.22 -3.06 -4.14
N HIS A 73 -17.33 -3.69 -4.92
CA HIS A 73 -17.63 -3.96 -6.32
C HIS A 73 -18.45 -5.26 -6.38
N PRO A 74 -19.61 -5.30 -7.07
CA PRO A 74 -20.48 -6.49 -7.08
C PRO A 74 -19.74 -7.78 -7.48
N ASP A 75 -18.83 -7.70 -8.44
CA ASP A 75 -18.07 -8.85 -8.94
C ASP A 75 -17.10 -9.50 -7.94
N ILE A 76 -16.80 -8.85 -6.82
CA ILE A 76 -15.86 -9.36 -5.80
C ILE A 76 -16.47 -9.47 -4.41
N GLU A 77 -17.77 -9.16 -4.27
CA GLU A 77 -18.46 -9.15 -2.98
C GLU A 77 -18.44 -10.54 -2.33
N ASP A 78 -18.65 -11.59 -3.11
CA ASP A 78 -18.55 -12.99 -2.69
C ASP A 78 -17.18 -13.31 -2.06
N LEU A 79 -16.11 -12.82 -2.67
CA LEU A 79 -14.73 -13.05 -2.22
C LEU A 79 -14.40 -12.25 -0.96
N VAL A 80 -14.88 -11.00 -0.86
CA VAL A 80 -14.71 -10.17 0.34
C VAL A 80 -15.46 -10.78 1.52
N GLN A 81 -16.74 -11.14 1.33
CA GLN A 81 -17.56 -11.78 2.37
C GLN A 81 -16.97 -13.13 2.82
N SER A 82 -16.42 -13.90 1.89
CA SER A 82 -15.73 -15.16 2.16
C SER A 82 -14.33 -14.99 2.79
N ARG A 83 -13.91 -13.76 3.10
CA ARG A 83 -12.59 -13.42 3.67
C ARG A 83 -11.42 -13.88 2.80
N GLN A 84 -11.54 -13.72 1.48
CA GLN A 84 -10.52 -14.03 0.49
C GLN A 84 -9.98 -12.74 -0.17
N PRO A 85 -9.36 -11.82 0.59
CA PRO A 85 -8.96 -10.49 0.09
C PRO A 85 -7.96 -10.53 -1.07
N SER A 86 -7.03 -11.50 -1.08
CA SER A 86 -6.07 -11.63 -2.19
C SER A 86 -6.76 -12.04 -3.49
N LYS A 87 -7.70 -12.98 -3.43
CA LYS A 87 -8.49 -13.36 -4.61
C LYS A 87 -9.40 -12.24 -5.09
N ALA A 88 -9.98 -11.48 -4.16
CA ALA A 88 -10.77 -10.29 -4.50
C ALA A 88 -9.91 -9.25 -5.26
N CYS A 89 -8.67 -9.02 -4.81
CA CYS A 89 -7.71 -8.16 -5.50
C CYS A 89 -7.38 -8.67 -6.91
N GLU A 90 -7.10 -9.97 -7.07
CA GLU A 90 -6.82 -10.58 -8.37
C GLU A 90 -8.01 -10.48 -9.34
N ARG A 91 -9.22 -10.75 -8.84
CA ARG A 91 -10.45 -10.65 -9.65
C ARG A 91 -10.75 -9.21 -10.05
N TYR A 92 -10.54 -8.26 -9.14
CA TYR A 92 -10.69 -6.84 -9.43
C TYR A 92 -9.68 -6.35 -10.45
N PHE A 93 -8.42 -6.79 -10.34
CA PHE A 93 -7.38 -6.51 -11.33
C PHE A 93 -7.77 -7.02 -12.73
N ALA A 94 -8.24 -8.28 -12.82
CA ALA A 94 -8.68 -8.86 -14.08
C ALA A 94 -9.85 -8.10 -14.71
N HIS A 95 -10.83 -7.68 -13.89
CA HIS A 95 -11.95 -6.85 -14.32
C HIS A 95 -11.47 -5.52 -14.93
N LEU A 96 -10.60 -4.78 -14.22
CA LEU A 96 -10.10 -3.48 -14.69
C LEU A 96 -9.29 -3.59 -15.99
N LYS A 97 -8.53 -4.67 -16.16
CA LYS A 97 -7.65 -4.85 -17.32
C LYS A 97 -8.32 -5.59 -18.48
N GLN A 98 -9.59 -6.00 -18.34
CA GLN A 98 -10.34 -6.79 -19.34
C GLN A 98 -9.55 -8.01 -19.86
N SER A 99 -8.68 -8.55 -19.00
CA SER A 99 -7.69 -9.55 -19.38
C SER A 99 -8.00 -10.86 -18.68
N HIS A 100 -7.87 -11.98 -19.39
CA HIS A 100 -7.94 -13.32 -18.81
C HIS A 100 -6.61 -13.76 -18.17
N VAL A 101 -5.71 -12.83 -17.85
CA VAL A 101 -4.38 -13.17 -17.34
C VAL A 101 -4.50 -13.67 -15.90
N GLN A 102 -4.21 -14.96 -15.71
CA GLN A 102 -4.06 -15.55 -14.40
C GLN A 102 -2.77 -15.02 -13.76
N THR A 103 -2.91 -14.05 -12.85
CA THR A 103 -1.78 -13.44 -12.14
C THR A 103 -1.89 -13.74 -10.66
N THR A 104 -0.81 -14.25 -10.05
CA THR A 104 -0.73 -14.41 -8.60
C THR A 104 -0.20 -13.13 -7.97
N LEU A 105 -1.02 -12.45 -7.16
CA LEU A 105 -0.68 -11.17 -6.56
C LEU A 105 -0.40 -11.32 -5.06
N LEU A 106 0.88 -11.41 -4.68
CA LEU A 106 1.31 -11.66 -3.30
C LEU A 106 1.80 -10.41 -2.58
N LYS A 107 2.15 -9.36 -3.33
CA LYS A 107 2.59 -8.07 -2.82
C LYS A 107 1.89 -6.94 -3.58
N PRO A 108 1.70 -5.76 -2.96
CA PRO A 108 1.23 -4.58 -3.68
C PRO A 108 2.12 -4.19 -4.88
N SER A 109 3.43 -4.42 -4.77
CA SER A 109 4.36 -4.20 -5.88
C SER A 109 4.06 -5.11 -7.08
N ASP A 110 3.59 -6.34 -6.85
CA ASP A 110 3.26 -7.28 -7.94
C ASP A 110 2.07 -6.73 -8.75
N TYR A 111 1.09 -6.12 -8.09
CA TYR A 111 -0.03 -5.43 -8.75
C TYR A 111 0.47 -4.31 -9.67
N PHE A 112 1.39 -3.47 -9.17
CA PHE A 112 1.95 -2.37 -9.94
C PHE A 112 2.72 -2.87 -11.17
N PHE A 113 3.66 -3.80 -10.98
CA PHE A 113 4.47 -4.31 -12.09
C PHE A 113 3.62 -5.07 -13.12
N SER A 114 2.64 -5.86 -12.66
CA SER A 114 1.71 -6.55 -13.57
C SER A 114 0.88 -5.55 -14.37
N SER A 115 0.35 -4.50 -13.73
CA SER A 115 -0.39 -3.43 -14.42
C SER A 115 0.48 -2.75 -15.48
N PHE A 116 1.72 -2.43 -15.12
CA PHE A 116 2.66 -1.71 -15.96
C PHE A 116 3.12 -2.53 -17.16
N ASN A 117 3.34 -3.83 -16.99
CA ASN A 117 3.75 -4.71 -18.09
C ASN A 117 2.64 -4.88 -19.11
N ILE A 118 1.37 -5.02 -18.68
CA ILE A 118 0.21 -5.11 -19.59
C ILE A 118 0.10 -3.84 -20.46
N GLU A 119 0.32 -2.67 -19.89
CA GLU A 119 0.28 -1.39 -20.62
C GLU A 119 1.41 -1.23 -21.65
N LYS A 120 2.54 -1.93 -21.46
CA LYS A 120 3.65 -1.92 -22.43
C LYS A 120 3.45 -2.87 -23.60
N GLU A 121 2.64 -3.92 -23.42
CA GLU A 121 2.39 -4.96 -24.41
C GLU A 121 1.15 -4.67 -25.27
N SER A 122 0.39 -3.61 -24.94
CA SER A 122 -0.80 -3.13 -25.67
C SER A 122 -0.42 -2.04 -26.69
#